data_AF-X0YBA4-F1
#
_entry.id   AF-X0YBA4-F1
#
_cell.length_a   1.000
_cell.length_b   1.000
_cell.length_c   1.000
_cell.angle_alpha   90.00
_cell.angle_beta   90.00
_cell.angle_gamma   90.00
#
_symmetry.space_group_name_H-M   'P 1'
#
loop_
_entity.id
_entity.type
_entity.pdbx_description
1 polymer ?
#
loop_
_entity_poly.entity_id
_entity_poly.type
_entity_poly.pdbx_seq_one_letter_code
_entity_poly.pdbx_strand_id
1 'polypeptide(L)'
;DPSKGLFAVPSAGGDWEEILAFQNPKEARKYRSMILSPDGQWIAYTAVHKDNTDIYVMPSIGGESVRITSNPAVDRRPVWSYDGKWLAFASYRAGNPQIWIIRISSEGKPEGVPVQVTRETHILGGNWAKDGSIGFPTAFRTQHIFTANTDGSGETQLTQFPCGNYRPRWSPDGEKIAFRSDYLRSLNTFRLWAVLSKGGEP
;
A
#
# COMPACT_ATOMS: atom_id res chain seq x y z
N ASP A 1 6.81 27.02 -6.75
CA ASP A 1 5.84 26.84 -7.83
C ASP A 1 5.03 25.56 -7.57
N PRO A 2 3.73 25.66 -7.19
CA PRO A 2 3.00 24.53 -6.64
C PRO A 2 2.21 23.81 -7.73
N SER A 3 2.90 23.10 -8.63
CA SER A 3 2.26 22.31 -9.71
C SER A 3 3.05 21.05 -10.09
N LYS A 4 3.88 20.55 -9.17
CA LYS A 4 4.77 19.44 -9.48
C LYS A 4 3.95 18.16 -9.67
N GLY A 5 4.01 17.64 -10.89
CA GLY A 5 3.51 16.35 -11.32
C GLY A 5 4.11 15.14 -10.60
N LEU A 6 3.89 13.94 -11.13
CA LEU A 6 4.65 12.76 -10.72
C LEU A 6 5.97 12.71 -11.49
N PHE A 7 7.07 12.48 -10.80
CA PHE A 7 8.40 12.31 -11.40
C PHE A 7 8.99 10.97 -10.95
N ALA A 8 9.81 10.36 -11.78
CA ALA A 8 10.63 9.21 -11.43
C ALA A 8 12.09 9.44 -11.78
N VAL A 9 12.95 8.64 -11.17
CA VAL A 9 14.37 8.54 -11.52
C VAL A 9 14.62 7.09 -11.93
N PRO A 10 15.31 6.82 -13.05
CA PRO A 10 15.68 5.46 -13.43
C PRO A 10 16.46 4.76 -12.30
N SER A 11 16.18 3.48 -12.08
CA SER A 11 16.85 2.69 -11.02
C SER A 11 18.36 2.53 -11.25
N ALA A 12 18.82 2.66 -12.50
CA ALA A 12 20.24 2.68 -12.86
C ALA A 12 20.93 4.03 -12.55
N GLY A 13 20.20 5.04 -12.07
CA GLY A 13 20.65 6.42 -11.96
C GLY A 13 20.43 7.21 -13.25
N GLY A 14 20.43 8.54 -13.13
CA GLY A 14 20.16 9.46 -14.24
C GLY A 14 19.38 10.70 -13.79
N ASP A 15 19.01 11.53 -14.76
CA ASP A 15 18.12 12.67 -14.50
C ASP A 15 16.69 12.19 -14.18
N TRP A 16 15.94 13.03 -13.49
CA TRP A 16 14.53 12.76 -13.23
C TRP A 16 13.71 12.96 -14.50
N GLU A 17 12.71 12.11 -14.69
CA GLU A 17 11.75 12.16 -15.79
C GLU A 17 10.37 12.53 -15.22
N GLU A 18 9.66 13.42 -15.91
CA GLU A 18 8.26 13.74 -15.58
C GLU A 18 7.35 12.64 -16.12
N ILE A 19 6.70 11.90 -15.22
CA ILE A 19 5.74 10.85 -15.55
C ILE A 19 4.36 11.45 -15.85
N LEU A 20 3.94 12.42 -15.03
CA LEU A 20 2.60 13.02 -15.15
C LEU A 20 2.65 14.49 -14.80
N ALA A 21 2.43 15.38 -15.76
CA ALA A 21 2.23 16.80 -15.51
C ALA A 21 0.75 17.14 -15.26
N PHE A 22 0.44 17.81 -14.14
CA PHE A 22 -0.91 18.32 -13.93
C PHE A 22 -1.11 19.62 -14.71
N GLN A 23 -1.93 19.59 -15.77
CA GLN A 23 -2.24 20.79 -16.56
C GLN A 23 -2.84 21.93 -15.72
N ASN A 24 -3.64 21.59 -14.69
CA ASN A 24 -4.14 22.55 -13.71
C ASN A 24 -3.62 22.20 -12.31
N PRO A 25 -2.76 23.04 -11.70
CA PRO A 25 -2.18 22.77 -10.39
C PRO A 25 -3.21 22.63 -9.26
N LYS A 26 -4.39 23.25 -9.41
CA LYS A 26 -5.49 23.11 -8.43
C LYS A 26 -6.09 21.70 -8.44
N GLU A 27 -6.02 21.00 -9.56
CA GLU A 27 -6.51 19.62 -9.71
C GLU A 27 -5.60 18.61 -9.02
N ALA A 28 -4.29 18.89 -8.90
CA ALA A 28 -3.33 18.03 -8.20
C ALA A 28 -3.76 17.69 -6.76
N ARG A 29 -4.50 18.60 -6.09
CA ARG A 29 -5.01 18.40 -4.72
C ARG A 29 -6.03 17.26 -4.61
N LYS A 30 -6.65 16.85 -5.72
CA LYS A 30 -7.64 15.77 -5.78
C LYS A 30 -6.99 14.38 -5.77
N TYR A 31 -5.71 14.29 -6.12
CA TYR A 31 -4.94 13.06 -6.17
C TYR A 31 -4.15 12.92 -4.88
N ARG A 32 -4.45 11.90 -4.07
CA ARG A 32 -3.73 11.60 -2.82
C ARG A 32 -3.20 10.18 -2.83
N SER A 33 -2.12 9.95 -2.07
CA SER A 33 -1.52 8.61 -1.92
C SER A 33 -1.22 7.92 -3.25
N MET A 34 -0.70 8.68 -4.23
CA MET A 34 -0.35 8.13 -5.54
C MET A 34 0.77 7.09 -5.39
N ILE A 35 0.61 5.96 -6.05
CA ILE A 35 1.60 4.89 -6.09
C ILE A 35 1.69 4.29 -7.49
N LEU A 36 2.91 4.18 -8.00
CA LEU A 36 3.20 3.58 -9.29
C LEU A 36 3.16 2.05 -9.17
N SER A 37 2.63 1.37 -10.19
CA SER A 37 2.68 -0.09 -10.31
C SER A 37 4.12 -0.57 -10.52
N PRO A 38 4.44 -1.83 -10.20
CA PRO A 38 5.81 -2.36 -10.31
C PRO A 38 6.38 -2.29 -11.74
N ASP A 39 5.52 -2.42 -12.74
CA ASP A 39 5.87 -2.34 -14.17
C ASP A 39 5.90 -0.89 -14.69
N GLY A 40 5.57 0.10 -13.86
CA GLY A 40 5.56 1.50 -14.24
C GLY A 40 4.39 1.93 -15.14
N GLN A 41 3.45 1.04 -15.46
CA GLN A 41 2.37 1.33 -16.43
C GLN A 41 1.18 2.07 -15.81
N TRP A 42 0.96 1.94 -14.50
CA TRP A 42 -0.25 2.39 -13.82
C TRP A 42 0.06 3.19 -12.57
N ILE A 43 -0.77 4.19 -12.28
CA ILE A 43 -0.77 4.93 -11.02
C ILE A 43 -2.08 4.62 -10.30
N ALA A 44 -2.00 4.04 -9.11
CA ALA A 44 -3.14 3.97 -8.20
C ALA A 44 -3.13 5.18 -7.26
N TYR A 45 -4.30 5.72 -6.95
CA TYR A 45 -4.43 6.88 -6.08
C TYR A 45 -5.81 6.92 -5.43
N THR A 46 -5.95 7.75 -4.40
CA THR A 46 -7.24 8.05 -3.77
C THR A 46 -7.76 9.39 -4.26
N ALA A 47 -9.05 9.46 -4.58
CA ALA A 47 -9.75 10.70 -4.90
C ALA A 47 -11.15 10.75 -4.29
N VAL A 48 -11.62 11.97 -4.05
CA VAL A 48 -12.96 12.22 -3.51
C VAL A 48 -13.97 12.27 -4.64
N HIS A 49 -15.02 11.45 -4.56
CA HIS A 49 -16.15 11.46 -5.46
C HIS A 49 -17.45 11.47 -4.64
N LYS A 50 -18.28 12.51 -4.82
CA LYS A 50 -19.55 12.69 -4.11
C LYS A 50 -19.43 12.45 -2.60
N ASP A 51 -18.46 13.14 -1.98
CA ASP A 51 -18.14 13.09 -0.54
C ASP A 51 -17.59 11.76 0.01
N ASN A 52 -17.38 10.75 -0.83
CA ASN A 52 -16.66 9.53 -0.47
C ASN A 52 -15.23 9.52 -1.03
N THR A 53 -14.29 8.89 -0.34
CA THR A 53 -12.94 8.65 -0.89
C THR A 53 -12.84 7.22 -1.41
N ASP A 54 -12.51 7.10 -2.68
CA ASP A 54 -12.35 5.80 -3.36
C ASP A 54 -10.97 5.70 -4.00
N ILE A 55 -10.64 4.48 -4.43
CA ILE A 55 -9.42 4.17 -5.16
C ILE A 55 -9.68 4.27 -6.65
N TYR A 56 -8.74 4.88 -7.34
CA TYR A 56 -8.71 5.03 -8.78
C TYR A 56 -7.38 4.55 -9.32
N VAL A 57 -7.39 4.10 -10.57
CA VAL A 57 -6.19 3.74 -11.34
C VAL A 57 -6.21 4.53 -12.65
N MET A 58 -5.06 5.03 -13.06
CA MET A 58 -4.88 5.71 -14.36
C MET A 58 -3.56 5.28 -15.00
N PRO A 59 -3.42 5.40 -16.33
CA PRO A 59 -2.13 5.17 -16.99
C PRO A 59 -1.06 6.12 -16.44
N SER A 60 0.18 5.62 -16.31
CA SER A 60 1.29 6.43 -15.77
C SER A 60 1.62 7.62 -16.65
N ILE A 61 1.52 7.48 -17.97
CA ILE A 61 1.70 8.54 -18.97
C ILE A 61 0.53 9.53 -19.05
N GLY A 62 -0.44 9.42 -18.13
CA GLY A 62 -1.69 10.17 -18.17
C GLY A 62 -2.76 9.53 -19.04
N GLY A 63 -4.01 9.91 -18.80
CA GLY A 63 -5.18 9.35 -19.48
C GLY A 63 -6.41 9.33 -18.58
N GLU A 64 -7.45 8.65 -19.04
CA GLU A 64 -8.67 8.48 -18.25
C GLU A 64 -8.43 7.60 -17.02
N SER A 65 -9.04 8.00 -15.91
CA SER A 65 -8.95 7.26 -14.65
C SER A 65 -10.14 6.33 -14.49
N VAL A 66 -9.86 5.09 -14.08
CA VAL A 66 -10.85 4.06 -13.77
C VAL A 66 -11.09 4.04 -12.27
N ARG A 67 -12.36 4.12 -11.85
CA ARG A 67 -12.75 3.93 -10.44
C ARG A 67 -12.66 2.45 -10.09
N ILE A 68 -11.85 2.10 -9.10
CA ILE A 68 -11.61 0.72 -8.65
C ILE A 68 -12.57 0.32 -7.53
N THR A 69 -12.89 1.26 -6.63
CA THR A 69 -13.82 1.00 -5.52
C THR A 69 -15.01 1.96 -5.53
N SER A 70 -16.16 1.47 -5.07
CA SER A 70 -17.41 2.24 -5.07
C SER A 70 -18.26 2.00 -3.82
N ASN A 71 -17.67 1.50 -2.75
CA ASN A 71 -18.39 1.24 -1.50
C ASN A 71 -18.68 2.58 -0.78
N PRO A 72 -19.79 2.73 -0.04
CA PRO A 72 -20.05 3.94 0.74
C PRO A 72 -19.02 4.21 1.84
N ALA A 73 -18.26 3.19 2.26
CA ALA A 73 -17.16 3.36 3.19
C ALA A 73 -15.93 3.94 2.51
N VAL A 74 -15.17 4.72 3.27
CA VAL A 74 -13.94 5.36 2.82
C VAL A 74 -12.84 4.31 2.59
N ASP A 75 -12.26 4.33 1.38
CA ASP A 75 -11.12 3.50 0.98
C ASP A 75 -9.85 4.36 0.88
N ARG A 76 -8.73 3.89 1.45
CA ARG A 76 -7.48 4.66 1.55
C ARG A 76 -6.22 3.82 1.37
N ARG A 77 -5.12 4.51 1.01
CA ARG A 77 -3.75 3.98 0.97
C ARG A 77 -3.62 2.73 0.07
N PRO A 78 -3.89 2.87 -1.24
CA PRO A 78 -3.70 1.76 -2.17
C PRO A 78 -2.22 1.35 -2.21
N VAL A 79 -1.98 0.05 -2.37
CA VAL A 79 -0.65 -0.53 -2.58
C VAL A 79 -0.75 -1.67 -3.60
N TRP A 80 0.08 -1.61 -4.63
CA TRP A 80 0.18 -2.67 -5.64
C TRP A 80 0.88 -3.91 -5.09
N SER A 81 0.40 -5.07 -5.52
CA SER A 81 1.17 -6.32 -5.44
C SER A 81 2.42 -6.25 -6.30
N TYR A 82 3.43 -7.04 -5.94
CA TYR A 82 4.69 -7.08 -6.67
C TYR A 82 4.51 -7.53 -8.13
N ASP A 83 3.54 -8.40 -8.39
CA ASP A 83 3.19 -8.86 -9.74
C ASP A 83 2.27 -7.89 -10.51
N GLY A 84 1.87 -6.77 -9.89
CA GLY A 84 1.00 -5.75 -10.49
C GLY A 84 -0.46 -6.18 -10.67
N LYS A 85 -0.87 -7.37 -10.21
CA LYS A 85 -2.22 -7.92 -10.46
C LYS A 85 -3.23 -7.59 -9.36
N TRP A 86 -2.79 -7.01 -8.25
CA TRP A 86 -3.65 -6.73 -7.12
C TRP A 86 -3.38 -5.35 -6.51
N LEU A 87 -4.43 -4.77 -5.95
CA LEU A 87 -4.35 -3.61 -5.08
C LEU A 87 -4.84 -3.99 -3.68
N ALA A 88 -4.00 -3.76 -2.68
CA ALA A 88 -4.40 -3.78 -1.27
C ALA A 88 -4.75 -2.36 -0.81
N PHE A 89 -5.70 -2.23 0.10
CA PHE A 89 -6.14 -0.95 0.62
C PHE A 89 -6.84 -1.06 1.96
N ALA A 90 -6.89 0.04 2.71
CA ALA A 90 -7.64 0.13 3.95
C ALA A 90 -9.10 0.54 3.66
N SER A 91 -10.07 -0.17 4.22
CA SER A 91 -11.49 0.15 4.11
C SER A 91 -12.20 0.05 5.45
N TYR A 92 -13.18 0.93 5.69
CA TYR A 92 -14.05 0.93 6.87
C TYR A 92 -15.35 0.12 6.70
N ARG A 93 -15.50 -0.61 5.58
CA ARG A 93 -16.76 -1.28 5.23
C ARG A 93 -17.20 -2.40 6.20
N ALA A 94 -16.30 -2.85 7.08
CA ALA A 94 -16.60 -3.82 8.14
C ALA A 94 -16.92 -3.17 9.51
N GLY A 95 -17.11 -1.84 9.57
CA GLY A 95 -17.36 -1.09 10.80
C GLY A 95 -16.08 -0.58 11.50
N ASN A 96 -14.92 -1.14 11.14
CA ASN A 96 -13.59 -0.74 11.58
C ASN A 96 -12.60 -0.81 10.39
N PRO A 97 -11.43 -0.15 10.45
CA PRO A 97 -10.48 -0.20 9.33
C PRO A 97 -9.88 -1.61 9.20
N GLN A 98 -10.00 -2.17 8.00
CA GLN A 98 -9.51 -3.48 7.59
C GLN A 98 -8.72 -3.38 6.29
N ILE A 99 -7.84 -4.34 6.04
CA ILE A 99 -7.18 -4.50 4.74
C ILE A 99 -8.07 -5.32 3.82
N TRP A 100 -8.29 -4.78 2.63
CA TRP A 100 -9.02 -5.39 1.53
C TRP A 100 -8.12 -5.45 0.32
N ILE A 101 -8.37 -6.41 -0.56
CA ILE A 101 -7.68 -6.54 -1.83
C ILE A 101 -8.67 -6.59 -2.98
N ILE A 102 -8.25 -6.13 -4.15
CA ILE A 102 -8.99 -6.31 -5.39
C ILE A 102 -8.01 -6.61 -6.52
N ARG A 103 -8.41 -7.51 -7.41
CA ARG A 103 -7.61 -7.87 -8.58
C ARG A 103 -7.76 -6.79 -9.65
N ILE A 104 -6.68 -6.50 -10.35
CA ILE A 104 -6.62 -5.51 -11.43
C ILE A 104 -6.15 -6.19 -12.70
N SER A 105 -6.89 -5.98 -13.79
CA SER A 105 -6.55 -6.49 -15.12
C SER A 105 -5.34 -5.76 -15.72
N SER A 106 -4.78 -6.29 -16.79
CA SER A 106 -3.71 -5.63 -17.57
C SER A 106 -4.12 -4.26 -18.11
N GLU A 107 -5.42 -4.00 -18.25
CA GLU A 107 -6.00 -2.74 -18.73
C GLU A 107 -6.34 -1.77 -17.57
N GLY A 108 -5.88 -2.06 -16.34
CA GLY A 108 -6.08 -1.19 -15.18
C GLY A 108 -7.50 -1.20 -14.62
N LYS A 109 -8.29 -2.25 -14.92
CA LYS A 109 -9.69 -2.37 -14.49
C LYS A 109 -9.86 -3.34 -13.32
N PRO A 110 -10.85 -3.14 -12.44
CA PRO A 110 -11.12 -4.10 -11.38
C PRO A 110 -11.65 -5.42 -11.94
N GLU A 111 -11.06 -6.54 -11.52
CA GLU A 111 -11.55 -7.89 -11.79
C GLU A 111 -12.25 -8.44 -10.55
N GLY A 112 -13.59 -8.47 -10.58
CA GLY A 112 -14.41 -8.97 -9.48
C GLY A 112 -14.70 -7.92 -8.41
N VAL A 113 -14.83 -8.37 -7.15
CA VAL A 113 -15.17 -7.52 -6.01
C VAL A 113 -14.06 -7.54 -4.96
N PRO A 114 -13.89 -6.49 -4.14
CA PRO A 114 -12.92 -6.51 -3.08
C PRO A 114 -13.13 -7.65 -2.08
N VAL A 115 -12.03 -8.29 -1.68
CA VAL A 115 -11.99 -9.38 -0.70
C VAL A 115 -11.34 -8.87 0.58
N GLN A 116 -11.92 -9.19 1.72
CA GLN A 116 -11.38 -8.84 3.03
C GLN A 116 -10.21 -9.76 3.38
N VAL A 117 -9.05 -9.19 3.69
CA VAL A 117 -7.86 -9.94 4.11
C VAL A 117 -7.80 -10.06 5.63
N THR A 118 -8.08 -8.97 6.35
CA THR A 118 -7.96 -8.93 7.80
C THR A 118 -9.34 -8.86 8.48
N ARG A 119 -9.49 -9.48 9.66
CA ARG A 119 -10.77 -9.53 10.39
C ARG A 119 -10.76 -8.79 11.74
N GLU A 120 -9.60 -8.42 12.26
CA GLU A 120 -9.42 -7.71 13.54
C GLU A 120 -9.06 -6.23 13.35
N THR A 121 -9.13 -5.37 14.35
CA THR A 121 -8.92 -3.91 14.16
C THR A 121 -7.48 -3.59 13.68
N HIS A 122 -7.29 -3.10 12.44
CA HIS A 122 -5.95 -2.78 11.89
C HIS A 122 -5.87 -1.37 11.31
N ILE A 123 -4.93 -0.55 11.82
CA ILE A 123 -4.99 0.90 11.60
C ILE A 123 -4.04 1.41 10.51
N LEU A 124 -3.10 0.62 9.96
CA LEU A 124 -2.05 1.23 9.12
C LEU A 124 -1.50 0.36 7.99
N GLY A 125 -2.26 0.15 6.90
CA GLY A 125 -1.74 -0.18 5.55
C GLY A 125 -1.04 -1.54 5.41
N GLY A 126 -1.44 -2.33 4.41
CA GLY A 126 -0.76 -3.56 4.01
C GLY A 126 0.28 -3.31 2.92
N ASN A 127 1.39 -4.05 2.91
CA ASN A 127 2.34 -4.09 1.79
C ASN A 127 2.54 -5.52 1.30
N TRP A 128 2.69 -5.70 0.00
CA TRP A 128 2.77 -7.03 -0.63
C TRP A 128 4.18 -7.61 -0.66
N ALA A 129 4.26 -8.92 -0.47
CA ALA A 129 5.41 -9.79 -0.70
C ALA A 129 5.39 -10.33 -2.15
N LYS A 130 6.54 -10.85 -2.61
CA LYS A 130 6.73 -11.33 -3.98
C LYS A 130 6.01 -12.64 -4.29
N ASP A 131 5.78 -13.46 -3.27
CA ASP A 131 4.98 -14.69 -3.32
C ASP A 131 3.46 -14.40 -3.30
N GLY A 132 3.06 -13.13 -3.16
CA GLY A 132 1.68 -12.70 -3.11
C GLY A 132 1.12 -12.50 -1.70
N SER A 133 1.90 -12.74 -0.64
CA SER A 133 1.43 -12.47 0.73
C SER A 133 1.32 -10.97 1.04
N ILE A 134 0.51 -10.55 2.02
CA ILE A 134 0.43 -9.16 2.49
C ILE A 134 0.93 -9.02 3.93
N GLY A 135 1.89 -8.12 4.12
CA GLY A 135 2.40 -7.65 5.41
C GLY A 135 1.56 -6.52 6.01
N PHE A 136 1.01 -6.66 7.21
CA PHE A 136 0.23 -5.59 7.88
C PHE A 136 0.52 -5.47 9.39
N PRO A 137 0.36 -4.26 10.00
CA PRO A 137 0.53 -4.08 11.44
C PRO A 137 -0.76 -4.33 12.26
N THR A 138 -0.62 -4.85 13.50
CA THR A 138 -1.73 -5.07 14.46
C THR A 138 -1.81 -4.00 15.56
N ALA A 139 -2.96 -3.86 16.24
CA ALA A 139 -3.26 -2.75 17.15
C ALA A 139 -3.02 -3.01 18.66
N PHE A 140 -2.75 -4.23 19.12
CA PHE A 140 -2.76 -4.52 20.57
C PHE A 140 -1.40 -4.32 21.25
N ARG A 141 -1.27 -3.22 22.03
CA ARG A 141 -0.19 -2.82 22.98
C ARG A 141 1.27 -2.82 22.47
N THR A 142 1.58 -3.61 21.46
CA THR A 142 2.79 -3.69 20.64
C THR A 142 2.35 -4.06 19.23
N GLN A 143 2.64 -3.22 18.23
CA GLN A 143 2.30 -3.53 16.84
C GLN A 143 3.28 -4.57 16.29
N HIS A 144 2.78 -5.69 15.80
CA HIS A 144 3.61 -6.71 15.14
C HIS A 144 3.26 -6.79 13.66
N ILE A 145 4.23 -7.21 12.84
CA ILE A 145 4.07 -7.43 11.40
C ILE A 145 3.67 -8.90 11.19
N PHE A 146 2.57 -9.11 10.49
CA PHE A 146 2.06 -10.42 10.09
C PHE A 146 2.02 -10.54 8.57
N THR A 147 2.09 -11.76 8.05
CA THR A 147 1.83 -12.11 6.65
C THR A 147 0.60 -13.00 6.53
N ALA A 148 -0.14 -12.91 5.43
CA ALA A 148 -1.20 -13.84 5.07
C ALA A 148 -1.24 -14.04 3.55
N ASN A 149 -1.80 -15.16 3.10
CA ASN A 149 -2.09 -15.45 1.70
C ASN A 149 -3.19 -14.53 1.15
N THR A 150 -3.27 -14.40 -0.18
CA THR A 150 -4.27 -13.55 -0.85
C THR A 150 -5.72 -13.99 -0.62
N ASP A 151 -5.95 -15.26 -0.33
CA ASP A 151 -7.27 -15.79 0.02
C ASP A 151 -7.64 -15.57 1.49
N GLY A 152 -6.76 -14.91 2.27
CA GLY A 152 -6.92 -14.67 3.70
C GLY A 152 -6.55 -15.86 4.58
N SER A 153 -5.95 -16.92 4.03
CA SER A 153 -5.40 -18.06 4.78
C SER A 153 -3.93 -17.83 5.18
N GLY A 154 -3.36 -18.74 5.99
CA GLY A 154 -1.91 -18.81 6.21
C GLY A 154 -1.32 -17.65 7.03
N GLU A 155 -2.10 -17.06 7.94
CA GLU A 155 -1.62 -15.96 8.79
C GLU A 155 -0.40 -16.38 9.64
N THR A 156 0.71 -15.63 9.53
CA THR A 156 1.97 -15.90 10.24
C THR A 156 2.54 -14.61 10.84
N GLN A 157 2.93 -14.63 12.11
CA GLN A 157 3.57 -13.50 12.79
C GLN A 157 5.08 -13.46 12.49
N LEU A 158 5.59 -12.34 11.97
CA LEU A 158 7.00 -12.21 11.59
C LEU A 158 7.89 -11.54 12.65
N THR A 159 7.31 -10.66 13.47
CA THR A 159 8.04 -9.95 14.54
C THR A 159 7.49 -10.33 15.90
N GLN A 160 8.33 -10.65 16.88
CA GLN A 160 7.90 -11.04 18.24
C GLN A 160 8.40 -10.10 19.34
N PHE A 161 9.00 -8.97 18.98
CA PHE A 161 9.62 -8.02 19.92
C PHE A 161 8.62 -7.32 20.87
N PRO A 162 9.01 -6.97 22.11
CA PRO A 162 8.16 -6.25 23.06
C PRO A 162 8.06 -4.73 22.76
N CYS A 163 7.96 -4.37 21.47
CA CYS A 163 7.91 -3.01 20.93
C CYS A 163 7.07 -2.97 19.63
N GLY A 164 6.59 -1.79 19.25
CA GLY A 164 5.77 -1.57 18.06
C GLY A 164 6.58 -1.51 16.76
N ASN A 165 6.10 -2.20 15.73
CA ASN A 165 6.72 -2.34 14.42
C ASN A 165 5.73 -1.87 13.34
N TYR A 166 6.18 -0.93 12.51
CA TYR A 166 5.32 -0.10 11.67
C TYR A 166 5.84 -0.05 10.23
N ARG A 167 4.91 0.07 9.27
CA ARG A 167 5.18 0.35 7.84
C ARG A 167 6.16 -0.65 7.20
N PRO A 168 5.86 -1.97 7.19
CA PRO A 168 6.74 -2.99 6.61
C PRO A 168 6.95 -2.74 5.11
N ARG A 169 8.16 -2.94 4.59
CA ARG A 169 8.50 -2.87 3.16
C ARG A 169 9.37 -4.06 2.82
N TRP A 170 8.95 -4.84 1.85
CA TRP A 170 9.71 -5.98 1.35
C TRP A 170 10.92 -5.52 0.53
N SER A 171 12.03 -6.26 0.64
CA SER A 171 13.16 -6.13 -0.29
C SER A 171 12.75 -6.61 -1.69
N PRO A 172 13.41 -6.13 -2.76
CA PRO A 172 13.04 -6.49 -4.14
C PRO A 172 13.14 -8.00 -4.44
N ASP A 173 14.01 -8.71 -3.75
CA ASP A 173 14.17 -10.17 -3.83
C ASP A 173 13.12 -10.94 -3.00
N GLY A 174 12.39 -10.27 -2.11
CA GLY A 174 11.41 -10.87 -1.20
C GLY A 174 12.02 -11.56 0.02
N GLU A 175 13.34 -11.49 0.22
CA GLU A 175 14.02 -12.21 1.31
C GLU A 175 13.98 -11.48 2.66
N LYS A 176 13.72 -10.17 2.65
CA LYS A 176 13.77 -9.32 3.84
C LYS A 176 12.58 -8.37 3.91
N ILE A 177 12.27 -7.94 5.14
CA ILE A 177 11.30 -6.89 5.41
C ILE A 177 11.98 -5.80 6.23
N ALA A 178 11.99 -4.58 5.70
CA ALA A 178 12.36 -3.39 6.43
C ALA A 178 11.13 -2.78 7.14
N PHE A 179 11.29 -2.30 8.37
CA PHE A 179 10.21 -1.65 9.13
C PHE A 179 10.74 -0.62 10.12
N ARG A 180 9.85 0.28 10.54
CA ARG A 180 10.12 1.26 11.59
C ARG A 180 9.77 0.63 12.93
N SER A 181 10.69 0.61 13.88
CA SER A 181 10.43 0.10 15.24
C SER A 181 10.66 1.18 16.29
N ASP A 182 9.85 1.20 17.35
CA ASP A 182 10.04 2.05 18.55
C ASP A 182 10.91 1.36 19.63
N TYR A 183 11.74 0.41 19.18
CA TYR A 183 12.74 -0.32 19.95
C TYR A 183 13.45 0.57 20.98
N LEU A 184 13.49 0.09 22.24
CA LEU A 184 13.90 0.77 23.50
C LEU A 184 12.81 1.58 24.24
N ARG A 185 11.55 1.61 23.77
CA ARG A 185 10.45 2.35 24.44
C ARG A 185 10.78 3.82 24.74
N SER A 186 11.75 4.37 24.02
CA SER A 186 12.09 5.78 24.09
C SER A 186 10.98 6.51 23.35
N LEU A 187 10.15 7.23 24.11
CA LEU A 187 9.15 8.13 23.54
C LEU A 187 9.86 9.00 22.48
N ASN A 188 9.40 8.89 21.24
CA ASN A 188 9.86 9.61 20.04
C ASN A 188 11.15 9.15 19.33
N THR A 189 11.79 8.02 19.67
CA THR A 189 12.82 7.45 18.80
C THR A 189 12.30 6.23 18.05
N PHE A 190 12.45 6.27 16.73
CA PHE A 190 12.17 5.14 15.88
C PHE A 190 13.41 4.82 15.08
N ARG A 191 13.73 3.53 14.98
CA ARG A 191 14.85 3.04 14.17
C ARG A 191 14.33 2.26 12.99
N LEU A 192 15.10 2.26 11.90
CA LEU A 192 14.87 1.39 10.77
C LEU A 192 15.49 0.02 11.09
N TRP A 193 14.72 -1.04 10.89
CA TRP A 193 15.11 -2.42 11.12
C TRP A 193 14.82 -3.26 9.89
N ALA A 194 15.50 -4.39 9.75
CA ALA A 194 15.18 -5.40 8.75
C ALA A 194 15.27 -6.81 9.35
N VAL A 195 14.32 -7.69 9.00
CA VAL A 195 14.32 -9.12 9.36
C VAL A 195 14.14 -9.98 8.11
N LEU A 196 14.39 -11.28 8.20
CA LEU A 196 14.08 -12.23 7.13
C LEU A 196 12.57 -12.33 6.90
N SER A 197 12.19 -12.61 5.66
CA SER A 197 10.81 -12.83 5.18
C SER A 197 10.03 -13.86 5.98
N LYS A 198 10.72 -14.89 6.45
CA LYS A 198 10.22 -15.98 7.29
C LYS A 198 10.15 -15.64 8.78
N GLY A 199 10.44 -14.40 9.16
CA GLY A 199 10.56 -13.95 10.54
C GLY A 199 11.93 -14.24 11.16
N GLY A 200 12.13 -13.72 12.37
CA GLY A 200 13.36 -13.88 13.14
C GLY A 200 13.59 -12.75 14.14
N GLU A 201 14.49 -12.99 15.08
CA GLU A 201 15.13 -11.95 15.90
C GLU A 201 16.28 -11.31 15.07
N PRO A 202 16.66 -10.05 15.33
CA PRO A 202 17.83 -9.43 14.69
C PRO A 202 19.14 -10.18 14.98
#